data_AF-A0A1I7TUM9-F1
#
_entry.id   AF-A0A1I7TUM9-F1
#
_cell.length_a   1.000
_cell.length_b   1.000
_cell.length_c   1.000
_cell.angle_alpha   90.00
_cell.angle_beta   90.00
_cell.angle_gamma   90.00
#
_symmetry.space_group_name_H-M   'P 1'
#
loop_
_entity.id
_entity.type
_entity.pdbx_description
1 polymer ?
#
loop_
_entity_poly.entity_id
_entity_poly.type
_entity_poly.pdbx_seq_one_letter_code
_entity_poly.pdbx_strand_id
1 'polypeptide(L)'
;MELNDYIKEVLKYPLRCVSFDLCAFPTQIKLIADWLRSQSMIYAEIWNSDREKEIGDDLKYLVNNITVVDRMSLQSSRYKEGFQMEIPTTPHSLRITNASFINFEQLLRLKNRKISLGKPCVSAKELNNFLKSWMDRESHLDLEAFDMNISGPEAMEVIMDLSHEETADENVTETFNKKFYPPEVKNGFDIKRCDGKVATVGYGNSSTGPRFYMLTH
;
A
#
# COMPACT_ATOMS: atom_id res chain seq x y z
N MET A 1 -8.71 -9.66 -37.75
CA MET A 1 -9.12 -9.10 -36.47
C MET A 1 -8.28 -9.79 -35.41
N GLU A 2 -7.32 -9.09 -34.81
CA GLU A 2 -6.57 -9.68 -33.71
C GLU A 2 -7.53 -9.94 -32.55
N LEU A 3 -7.31 -11.01 -31.78
CA LEU A 3 -8.16 -11.38 -30.64
C LEU A 3 -8.43 -10.20 -29.68
N ASN A 4 -7.48 -9.28 -29.59
CA ASN A 4 -7.56 -8.02 -28.86
C ASN A 4 -8.71 -7.11 -29.36
N ASP A 5 -8.77 -6.85 -30.67
CA ASP A 5 -9.82 -6.00 -31.26
C ASP A 5 -11.19 -6.61 -31.03
N TYR A 6 -11.29 -7.94 -31.15
CA TYR A 6 -12.51 -8.68 -30.85
C TYR A 6 -12.91 -8.58 -29.36
N ILE A 7 -11.98 -8.74 -28.43
CA ILE A 7 -12.25 -8.61 -26.99
C ILE A 7 -12.72 -7.19 -26.65
N LYS A 8 -12.08 -6.16 -27.22
CA LYS A 8 -12.48 -4.75 -27.03
C LYS A 8 -13.86 -4.46 -27.63
N GLU A 9 -14.12 -4.96 -28.83
CA GLU A 9 -15.38 -4.80 -29.55
C GLU A 9 -16.55 -5.53 -28.86
N VAL A 10 -16.29 -6.72 -28.30
CA VAL A 10 -17.30 -7.56 -27.62
C VAL A 10 -17.58 -7.05 -26.21
N LEU A 11 -16.55 -6.73 -25.43
CA LEU A 11 -16.76 -6.38 -24.02
C LEU A 11 -17.33 -4.96 -23.88
N LYS A 12 -17.01 -4.02 -24.77
CA LYS A 12 -17.48 -2.61 -24.81
C LYS A 12 -17.42 -1.85 -23.47
N TYR A 13 -16.76 -2.40 -22.46
CA TYR A 13 -16.73 -1.90 -21.09
C TYR A 13 -15.28 -1.73 -20.63
N PRO A 14 -14.99 -0.70 -19.83
CA PRO A 14 -13.71 -0.58 -19.15
C PRO A 14 -13.45 -1.82 -18.29
N LEU A 15 -12.24 -2.38 -18.37
CA LEU A 15 -11.83 -3.50 -17.53
C LEU A 15 -11.96 -3.12 -16.07
N ARG A 16 -12.90 -3.73 -15.37
CA ARG A 16 -13.14 -3.40 -13.96
C ARG A 16 -12.03 -3.94 -13.07
N CYS A 17 -11.68 -5.22 -13.22
CA CYS A 17 -10.73 -5.90 -12.36
C CYS A 17 -9.78 -6.74 -13.21
N VAL A 18 -8.50 -6.70 -12.89
CA VAL A 18 -7.50 -7.59 -13.49
C VAL A 18 -6.73 -8.29 -12.38
N SER A 19 -6.60 -9.60 -12.52
CA SER A 19 -5.94 -10.48 -11.57
C SER A 19 -4.79 -11.21 -12.28
N PHE A 20 -3.56 -11.01 -11.81
CA PHE A 20 -2.34 -11.52 -12.42
C PHE A 20 -1.52 -12.40 -11.50
N ASP A 21 -1.37 -13.66 -11.89
CA ASP A 21 -0.32 -14.52 -11.38
C ASP A 21 0.93 -14.42 -12.27
N LEU A 22 2.01 -13.85 -11.73
CA LEU A 22 3.31 -13.73 -12.40
C LEU A 22 3.96 -15.09 -12.74
N CYS A 23 3.44 -16.18 -12.17
CA CYS A 23 3.91 -17.54 -12.45
C CYS A 23 3.10 -18.24 -13.54
N ALA A 24 1.88 -17.79 -13.86
CA ALA A 24 0.99 -18.49 -14.79
C ALA A 24 1.47 -18.41 -16.25
N PHE A 25 2.00 -17.26 -16.68
CA PHE A 25 2.39 -17.03 -18.09
C PHE A 25 3.74 -16.29 -18.22
N PRO A 26 4.85 -16.85 -17.72
CA PRO A 26 6.13 -16.12 -17.61
C PRO A 26 6.65 -15.57 -18.94
N THR A 27 6.37 -16.23 -20.06
CA THR A 27 6.81 -15.77 -21.39
C THR A 27 5.89 -14.73 -22.03
N GLN A 28 4.68 -14.52 -21.50
CA GLN A 28 3.66 -13.64 -22.10
C GLN A 28 3.41 -12.36 -21.30
N ILE A 29 4.05 -12.19 -20.13
CA ILE A 29 3.82 -11.02 -19.25
C ILE A 29 3.96 -9.70 -20.00
N LYS A 30 5.01 -9.56 -20.84
CA LYS A 30 5.22 -8.34 -21.63
C LYS A 30 4.09 -8.09 -22.61
N LEU A 31 3.67 -9.13 -23.35
CA LEU A 31 2.57 -9.08 -24.31
C LEU A 31 1.25 -8.66 -23.64
N ILE A 32 0.98 -9.21 -22.46
CA ILE A 32 -0.22 -8.87 -21.69
C ILE A 32 -0.14 -7.45 -21.13
N ALA A 33 1.03 -7.04 -20.61
CA ALA A 33 1.25 -5.69 -20.13
C ALA A 33 1.13 -4.64 -21.26
N ASP A 34 1.67 -4.92 -22.44
CA ASP A 34 1.52 -4.09 -23.64
C ASP A 34 0.05 -3.92 -24.02
N TRP A 35 -0.72 -5.00 -23.97
CA TRP A 35 -2.16 -4.98 -24.23
C TRP A 35 -2.92 -4.11 -23.23
N LEU A 36 -2.58 -4.23 -21.94
CA LEU A 36 -3.21 -3.48 -20.86
C LEU A 36 -2.80 -2.02 -20.79
N ARG A 37 -1.66 -1.64 -21.37
CA ARG A 37 -1.17 -0.25 -21.38
C ARG A 37 -2.19 0.74 -21.91
N SER A 38 -3.00 0.32 -22.88
CA SER A 38 -4.06 1.15 -23.47
C SER A 38 -5.34 1.23 -22.64
N GLN A 39 -5.38 0.63 -21.45
CA GLN A 39 -6.60 0.44 -20.66
C GLN A 39 -6.42 0.96 -19.24
N SER A 40 -7.43 1.66 -18.73
CA SER A 40 -7.54 1.97 -17.31
C SER A 40 -8.40 0.91 -16.63
N MET A 41 -7.93 0.42 -15.48
CA MET A 41 -8.67 -0.53 -14.67
C MET A 41 -8.97 0.03 -13.28
N ILE A 42 -10.10 -0.39 -12.70
CA ILE A 42 -10.49 0.06 -11.37
C ILE A 42 -9.66 -0.70 -10.32
N TYR A 43 -9.55 -2.02 -10.48
CA TYR A 43 -8.87 -2.92 -9.56
C TYR A 43 -7.76 -3.70 -10.28
N ALA A 44 -6.60 -3.81 -9.64
CA ALA A 44 -5.54 -4.74 -10.04
C ALA A 44 -5.06 -5.55 -8.83
N GLU A 45 -5.01 -6.86 -8.99
CA GLU A 45 -4.41 -7.78 -8.04
C GLU A 45 -3.28 -8.52 -8.75
N ILE A 46 -2.05 -8.39 -8.25
CA ILE A 46 -0.86 -8.99 -8.83
C ILE A 46 -0.22 -9.84 -7.75
N TRP A 47 0.04 -11.11 -8.02
CA TRP A 47 0.68 -12.03 -7.10
C TRP A 47 1.63 -13.01 -7.78
N ASN A 48 2.38 -13.76 -6.99
CA ASN A 48 3.08 -14.97 -7.43
C ASN A 48 2.56 -16.20 -6.68
N SER A 49 2.12 -17.21 -7.41
CA SER A 49 1.72 -18.48 -6.79
C SER A 49 2.92 -19.32 -6.33
N ASP A 50 4.04 -19.26 -7.06
CA ASP A 50 5.29 -19.91 -6.67
C ASP A 50 6.05 -19.03 -5.66
N ARG A 51 6.01 -19.44 -4.38
CA ARG A 51 6.61 -18.69 -3.27
C ARG A 51 8.14 -18.69 -3.27
N GLU A 52 8.76 -19.66 -3.93
CA GLU A 52 10.22 -19.77 -4.01
C GLU A 52 10.80 -18.97 -5.18
N LYS A 53 9.97 -18.67 -6.20
CA LYS A 53 10.38 -17.87 -7.35
C LYS A 53 10.63 -16.42 -6.95
N GLU A 54 11.84 -15.94 -7.23
CA GLU A 54 12.19 -14.54 -7.11
C GLU A 54 11.57 -13.70 -8.23
N ILE A 55 10.99 -12.56 -7.83
CA ILE A 55 10.36 -11.63 -8.76
C ILE A 55 11.28 -10.42 -8.95
N GLY A 56 11.33 -9.91 -10.18
CA GLY A 56 12.04 -8.67 -10.48
C GLY A 56 11.49 -7.98 -11.71
N ASP A 57 12.10 -8.26 -12.85
CA ASP A 57 11.88 -7.52 -14.10
C ASP A 57 10.44 -7.61 -14.63
N ASP A 58 9.82 -8.77 -14.50
CA ASP A 58 8.45 -8.99 -14.98
C ASP A 58 7.42 -8.17 -14.20
N LEU A 59 7.53 -8.11 -12.87
CA LEU A 59 6.67 -7.27 -12.03
C LEU A 59 6.89 -5.79 -12.36
N LYS A 60 8.16 -5.37 -12.47
CA LYS A 60 8.51 -4.00 -12.82
C LYS A 60 7.96 -3.60 -14.18
N TYR A 61 8.07 -4.49 -15.16
CA TYR A 61 7.51 -4.25 -16.49
C TYR A 61 5.98 -4.16 -16.43
N LEU A 62 5.31 -5.09 -15.75
CA LEU A 62 3.86 -5.07 -15.63
C LEU A 62 3.36 -3.78 -14.96
N VAL A 63 3.87 -3.46 -13.76
CA VAL A 63 3.46 -2.28 -12.98
C VAL A 63 3.72 -0.97 -13.74
N ASN A 64 4.81 -0.88 -14.50
CA ASN A 64 5.10 0.29 -15.33
C ASN A 64 4.18 0.48 -16.54
N ASN A 65 3.43 -0.55 -16.91
CA ASN A 65 2.64 -0.56 -18.14
C ASN A 65 1.14 -0.71 -17.88
N ILE A 66 0.69 -0.71 -16.63
CA ILE A 66 -0.74 -0.74 -16.30
C ILE A 66 -1.16 0.58 -15.66
N THR A 67 -2.42 0.98 -15.91
CA THR A 67 -3.02 2.14 -15.24
C THR A 67 -4.15 1.66 -14.32
N VAL A 68 -3.99 1.85 -13.02
CA VAL A 68 -4.96 1.44 -11.99
C VAL A 68 -5.47 2.67 -11.26
N VAL A 69 -6.80 2.82 -11.20
CA VAL A 69 -7.44 4.05 -10.72
C VAL A 69 -7.85 3.95 -9.24
N ASP A 70 -8.46 2.84 -8.81
CA ASP A 70 -8.99 2.72 -7.44
C ASP A 70 -8.07 1.88 -6.55
N ARG A 71 -7.84 0.61 -6.85
CA ARG A 71 -7.09 -0.27 -5.94
C ARG A 71 -6.05 -1.11 -6.67
N MET A 72 -4.82 -1.03 -6.19
CA MET A 72 -3.74 -1.94 -6.57
C MET A 72 -3.30 -2.76 -5.36
N SER A 73 -3.26 -4.09 -5.52
CA SER A 73 -2.72 -5.01 -4.54
C SER A 73 -1.57 -5.80 -5.14
N LEU A 74 -0.38 -5.69 -4.54
CA LEU A 74 0.82 -6.42 -4.90
C LEU A 74 1.14 -7.45 -3.81
N GLN A 75 1.12 -8.73 -4.17
CA GLN A 75 1.36 -9.83 -3.26
C GLN A 75 2.59 -10.64 -3.70
N SER A 76 3.74 -10.33 -3.11
CA SER A 76 5.00 -10.97 -3.48
C SER A 76 5.69 -11.60 -2.28
N SER A 77 6.10 -12.87 -2.37
CA SER A 77 6.85 -13.53 -1.29
C SER A 77 8.31 -13.09 -1.24
N ARG A 78 8.98 -13.08 -2.40
CA ARG A 78 10.42 -12.84 -2.56
C ARG A 78 10.71 -11.97 -3.78
N TYR A 79 11.67 -11.07 -3.63
CA TYR A 79 12.24 -10.28 -4.72
C TYR A 79 13.67 -10.72 -4.98
N LYS A 80 14.16 -10.49 -6.19
CA LYS A 80 15.59 -10.61 -6.50
C LYS A 80 16.42 -9.71 -5.56
N GLU A 81 17.66 -10.10 -5.28
CA GLU A 81 18.57 -9.26 -4.51
C GLU A 81 18.73 -7.87 -5.13
N GLY A 82 18.70 -6.82 -4.30
CA GLY A 82 18.80 -5.44 -4.76
C GLY A 82 17.59 -4.93 -5.55
N PHE A 83 16.45 -5.64 -5.51
CA PHE A 83 15.26 -5.22 -6.25
C PHE A 83 14.77 -3.82 -5.85
N GLN A 84 14.52 -3.00 -6.88
CA GLN A 84 14.11 -1.61 -6.79
C GLN A 84 13.04 -1.32 -7.86
N MET A 85 11.93 -0.74 -7.44
CA MET A 85 10.81 -0.39 -8.30
C MET A 85 10.07 0.83 -7.76
N GLU A 86 9.59 1.68 -8.66
CA GLU A 86 8.66 2.77 -8.35
C GLU A 86 7.23 2.31 -8.62
N ILE A 87 6.25 2.92 -7.95
CA ILE A 87 4.82 2.73 -8.26
C ILE A 87 4.38 3.94 -9.08
N PRO A 88 4.31 3.84 -10.42
CA PRO A 88 4.15 5.00 -11.30
C PRO A 88 2.73 5.55 -11.31
N THR A 89 1.75 4.72 -10.94
CA THR A 89 0.36 5.13 -10.80
C THR A 89 0.05 5.47 -9.35
N THR A 90 -0.89 6.38 -9.14
CA THR A 90 -1.40 6.69 -7.79
C THR A 90 -2.83 6.19 -7.64
N PRO A 91 -3.07 4.87 -7.56
CA PRO A 91 -4.41 4.36 -7.26
C PRO A 91 -4.89 4.93 -5.93
N HIS A 92 -6.19 5.10 -5.77
CA HIS A 92 -6.76 5.58 -4.50
C HIS A 92 -6.27 4.75 -3.30
N SER A 93 -6.17 3.43 -3.46
CA SER A 93 -5.70 2.46 -2.48
C SER A 93 -4.53 1.62 -3.02
N LEU A 94 -3.43 1.60 -2.27
CA LEU A 94 -2.27 0.78 -2.54
C LEU A 94 -2.05 -0.20 -1.38
N ARG A 95 -1.98 -1.49 -1.72
CA ARG A 95 -1.62 -2.56 -0.78
C ARG A 95 -0.42 -3.32 -1.32
N ILE A 96 0.62 -3.46 -0.52
CA ILE A 96 1.83 -4.23 -0.87
C ILE A 96 2.13 -5.17 0.29
N THR A 97 2.05 -6.49 0.12
CA THR A 97 2.25 -7.43 1.25
C THR A 97 3.71 -7.60 1.64
N ASN A 98 4.62 -7.35 0.70
CA ASN A 98 6.05 -7.30 0.95
C ASN A 98 6.59 -5.98 0.38
N ALA A 99 6.63 -4.97 1.22
CA ALA A 99 7.07 -3.61 0.89
C ALA A 99 8.57 -3.43 1.12
N SER A 100 9.37 -4.50 1.28
CA SER A 100 10.80 -4.40 1.60
C SER A 100 11.65 -3.65 0.55
N PHE A 101 11.11 -3.41 -0.65
CA PHE A 101 11.76 -2.60 -1.69
C PHE A 101 11.46 -1.11 -1.58
N ILE A 102 10.46 -0.72 -0.77
CA ILE A 102 10.08 0.68 -0.54
C ILE A 102 11.03 1.26 0.49
N ASN A 103 11.80 2.27 0.09
CA ASN A 103 12.63 3.05 1.03
C ASN A 103 11.88 4.28 1.57
N PHE A 104 12.52 5.02 2.48
CA PHE A 104 11.90 6.18 3.10
C PHE A 104 11.59 7.31 2.11
N GLU A 105 12.48 7.62 1.16
CA GLU A 105 12.19 8.66 0.18
C GLU A 105 11.03 8.29 -0.75
N GLN A 106 10.90 7.01 -1.10
CA GLN A 106 9.77 6.49 -1.87
C GLN A 106 8.48 6.59 -1.08
N LEU A 107 8.49 6.21 0.21
CA LEU A 107 7.34 6.36 1.09
C LEU A 107 6.85 7.82 1.11
N LEU A 108 7.74 8.80 1.26
CA LEU A 108 7.39 10.22 1.26
C LEU A 108 6.79 10.72 -0.08
N ARG A 109 7.12 10.06 -1.20
CA ARG A 109 6.59 10.41 -2.53
C ARG A 109 5.24 9.78 -2.83
N LEU A 110 4.79 8.79 -2.06
CA LEU A 110 3.47 8.19 -2.26
C LEU A 110 2.38 9.25 -2.05
N LYS A 111 1.36 9.18 -2.91
CA LYS A 111 0.22 10.13 -2.90
C LYS A 111 -1.12 9.40 -2.80
N ASN A 112 -1.09 8.10 -2.54
CA ASN A 112 -2.28 7.28 -2.40
C ASN A 112 -3.03 7.70 -1.14
N ARG A 113 -4.36 7.70 -1.19
CA ARG A 113 -5.19 8.06 -0.03
C ARG A 113 -5.24 6.94 1.01
N LYS A 114 -5.09 5.70 0.55
CA LYS A 114 -5.03 4.52 1.41
C LYS A 114 -3.78 3.72 1.11
N ILE A 115 -2.94 3.50 2.11
CA ILE A 115 -1.66 2.80 1.97
C ILE A 115 -1.59 1.70 3.02
N SER A 116 -1.28 0.47 2.58
CA SER A 116 -1.05 -0.67 3.47
C SER A 116 0.22 -1.40 3.06
N LEU A 117 1.25 -1.34 3.90
CA LEU A 117 2.60 -1.85 3.62
C LEU A 117 2.95 -3.02 4.54
N GLY A 118 3.02 -4.21 3.99
CA GLY A 118 3.43 -5.42 4.68
C GLY A 118 4.95 -5.60 4.70
N LYS A 119 5.45 -6.31 5.72
CA LYS A 119 6.87 -6.35 6.14
C LYS A 119 7.44 -4.96 6.48
N PRO A 120 8.24 -4.83 7.55
CA PRO A 120 8.88 -3.55 7.86
C PRO A 120 9.76 -3.09 6.68
N CYS A 121 9.48 -1.90 6.15
CA CYS A 121 10.21 -1.31 5.02
C CYS A 121 11.00 -0.05 5.40
N VAL A 122 10.64 0.58 6.53
CA VAL A 122 11.35 1.71 7.12
C VAL A 122 11.49 1.50 8.62
N SER A 123 12.47 2.17 9.23
CA SER A 123 12.72 2.14 10.67
C SER A 123 11.65 2.90 11.47
N ALA A 124 11.58 2.64 12.78
CA ALA A 124 10.70 3.36 13.70
C ALA A 124 10.96 4.88 13.69
N LYS A 125 12.23 5.29 13.54
CA LYS A 125 12.64 6.69 13.43
C LYS A 125 12.18 7.32 12.11
N GLU A 126 12.27 6.60 11.00
CA GLU A 126 11.75 7.07 9.71
C GLU A 126 10.22 7.18 9.73
N LEU A 127 9.53 6.23 10.37
CA LEU A 127 8.09 6.33 10.55
C LEU A 127 7.71 7.53 11.45
N ASN A 128 8.46 7.81 12.52
CA ASN A 128 8.29 9.04 13.31
C ASN A 128 8.47 10.30 12.45
N ASN A 129 9.49 10.34 11.59
CA ASN A 129 9.72 11.46 10.66
C ASN A 129 8.59 11.59 9.63
N PHE A 130 8.03 10.47 9.15
CA PHE A 130 6.84 10.46 8.29
C PHE A 130 5.65 11.13 9.00
N LEU A 131 5.39 10.79 10.26
CA LEU A 131 4.31 11.40 11.04
C LEU A 131 4.54 12.90 11.27
N LYS A 132 5.77 13.31 11.59
CA LYS A 132 6.15 14.73 11.71
C LYS A 132 5.91 15.49 10.40
N SER A 133 6.36 14.94 9.27
CA SER A 133 6.10 15.51 7.94
C SER A 133 4.60 15.64 7.64
N TRP A 134 3.79 14.65 8.03
CA TRP A 134 2.32 14.76 7.91
C TRP A 134 1.76 15.85 8.84
N MET A 135 2.21 15.93 10.10
CA MET A 135 1.79 16.94 11.09
C MET A 135 2.17 18.37 10.65
N ASP A 136 3.28 18.53 9.94
CA ASP A 136 3.73 19.82 9.40
C ASP A 136 3.11 20.16 8.03
N ARG A 137 2.23 19.28 7.51
CA ARG A 137 1.56 19.43 6.21
C ARG A 137 2.55 19.45 5.02
N GLU A 138 3.68 18.76 5.17
CA GLU A 138 4.71 18.65 4.13
C GLU A 138 4.47 17.47 3.19
N SER A 139 3.79 16.41 3.66
CA SER A 139 3.49 15.23 2.87
C SER A 139 2.07 14.69 3.12
N HIS A 140 1.62 13.79 2.23
CA HIS A 140 0.43 12.97 2.45
C HIS A 140 -0.86 13.76 2.79
N LEU A 141 -1.08 14.89 2.08
CA LEU A 141 -2.18 15.82 2.37
C LEU A 141 -3.57 15.19 2.29
N ASP A 142 -3.75 14.28 1.35
CA ASP A 142 -5.00 13.55 1.04
C ASP A 142 -5.07 12.15 1.68
N LEU A 143 -4.14 11.83 2.59
CA LEU A 143 -4.13 10.54 3.27
C LEU A 143 -5.39 10.38 4.12
N GLU A 144 -6.05 9.25 3.96
CA GLU A 144 -7.25 8.82 4.67
C GLU A 144 -6.93 7.68 5.64
N ALA A 145 -6.12 6.71 5.18
CA ALA A 145 -5.73 5.55 5.98
C ALA A 145 -4.31 5.09 5.64
N PHE A 146 -3.52 4.80 6.67
CA PHE A 146 -2.17 4.27 6.52
C PHE A 146 -1.96 3.14 7.53
N ASP A 147 -1.38 2.03 7.08
CA ASP A 147 -0.89 0.99 7.97
C ASP A 147 0.41 0.39 7.46
N MET A 148 1.27 -0.01 8.39
CA MET A 148 2.49 -0.73 8.05
C MET A 148 2.94 -1.70 9.13
N ASN A 149 3.65 -2.76 8.73
CA ASN A 149 4.33 -3.62 9.69
C ASN A 149 5.44 -2.86 10.42
N ILE A 150 5.56 -3.09 11.73
CA ILE A 150 6.64 -2.56 12.57
C ILE A 150 7.41 -3.73 13.21
N SER A 151 8.63 -3.48 13.68
CA SER A 151 9.50 -4.51 14.25
C SER A 151 8.97 -5.14 15.54
N GLY A 152 8.12 -4.42 16.29
CA GLY A 152 7.59 -4.87 17.56
C GLY A 152 6.87 -3.74 18.30
N PRO A 153 6.20 -4.04 19.43
CA PRO A 153 5.57 -3.04 20.29
C PRO A 153 6.53 -1.95 20.77
N GLU A 154 7.80 -2.29 21.00
CA GLU A 154 8.84 -1.37 21.47
C GLU A 154 9.12 -0.25 20.46
N ALA A 155 8.85 -0.49 19.17
CA ALA A 155 8.97 0.54 18.14
C ALA A 155 8.00 1.72 18.39
N MET A 156 6.89 1.49 19.09
CA MET A 156 5.90 2.54 19.36
C MET A 156 6.45 3.66 20.23
N GLU A 157 7.37 3.39 21.15
CA GLU A 157 8.01 4.44 21.96
C GLU A 157 8.77 5.44 21.08
N VAL A 158 9.44 4.95 20.05
CA VAL A 158 10.18 5.78 19.07
C VAL A 158 9.22 6.45 18.09
N ILE A 159 8.19 5.74 17.62
CA ILE A 159 7.21 6.27 16.66
C ILE A 159 6.42 7.41 17.28
N MET A 160 6.03 7.28 18.55
CA MET A 160 5.18 8.21 19.28
C MET A 160 5.96 9.31 20.03
N ASP A 161 7.27 9.45 19.79
CA ASP A 161 8.06 10.61 20.23
C ASP A 161 7.69 11.87 19.40
N LEU A 162 6.46 12.34 19.63
CA LEU A 162 5.76 13.45 18.99
C LEU A 162 4.63 13.94 19.90
N SER A 163 4.06 15.12 19.63
CA SER A 163 2.91 15.62 20.37
C SER A 163 1.65 14.81 20.02
N HIS A 164 1.08 14.16 21.03
CA HIS A 164 -0.12 13.33 20.93
C HIS A 164 -0.96 13.42 22.20
N GLU A 165 -2.23 13.04 22.09
CA GLU A 165 -3.16 12.91 23.21
C GLU A 165 -3.84 11.53 23.12
N GLU A 166 -4.30 10.95 24.23
CA GLU A 166 -5.15 9.76 24.16
C GLU A 166 -6.43 10.10 23.42
N THR A 167 -6.86 9.22 22.50
CA THR A 167 -8.07 9.49 21.74
C THR A 167 -9.31 9.43 22.64
N ALA A 168 -10.24 10.37 22.42
CA ALA A 168 -11.55 10.34 23.07
C ALA A 168 -12.53 9.36 22.41
N ASP A 169 -12.16 8.72 21.29
CA ASP A 169 -13.00 7.72 20.61
C ASP A 169 -13.03 6.41 21.41
N GLU A 170 -14.09 6.24 22.22
CA GLU A 170 -14.37 5.00 22.96
C GLU A 170 -14.54 3.77 22.04
N ASN A 171 -14.82 3.99 20.75
CA ASN A 171 -15.00 2.94 19.74
C ASN A 171 -13.80 2.81 18.80
N VAL A 172 -12.62 3.31 19.19
CA VAL A 172 -11.41 3.31 18.36
C VAL A 172 -11.14 1.95 17.72
N THR A 173 -11.25 0.85 18.47
CA THR A 173 -11.08 -0.50 17.95
C THR A 173 -12.08 -0.83 16.82
N GLU A 174 -13.35 -0.45 16.96
CA GLU A 174 -14.36 -0.64 15.90
C GLU A 174 -14.06 0.24 14.67
N THR A 175 -13.63 1.48 14.89
CA THR A 175 -13.24 2.42 13.83
C THR A 175 -12.09 1.86 12.99
N PHE A 176 -11.05 1.32 13.64
CA PHE A 176 -9.94 0.65 12.96
C PHE A 176 -10.41 -0.65 12.27
N ASN A 177 -11.24 -1.47 12.93
CA ASN A 177 -11.79 -2.70 12.34
C ASN A 177 -12.65 -2.49 11.09
N LYS A 178 -13.33 -1.34 10.98
CA LYS A 178 -14.10 -0.99 9.76
C LYS A 178 -13.21 -0.60 8.58
N LYS A 179 -12.00 -0.10 8.84
CA LYS A 179 -11.13 0.50 7.82
C LYS A 179 -9.97 -0.40 7.42
N PHE A 180 -9.52 -1.27 8.32
CA PHE A 180 -8.44 -2.22 8.12
C PHE A 180 -8.94 -3.65 8.33
N TYR A 181 -8.30 -4.61 7.67
CA TYR A 181 -8.65 -6.02 7.78
C TYR A 181 -7.73 -6.75 8.77
N PRO A 182 -8.33 -7.43 9.75
CA PRO A 182 -8.80 -6.88 11.03
C PRO A 182 -7.63 -6.59 11.98
N PRO A 183 -7.52 -5.36 12.51
CA PRO A 183 -6.48 -5.00 13.44
C PRO A 183 -6.88 -5.26 14.90
N GLU A 184 -6.02 -5.95 15.65
CA GLU A 184 -6.17 -6.02 17.12
C GLU A 184 -5.64 -4.73 17.78
N VAL A 185 -6.21 -3.57 17.41
CA VAL A 185 -5.80 -2.28 18.01
C VAL A 185 -6.34 -2.19 19.43
N LYS A 186 -5.43 -2.04 20.40
CA LYS A 186 -5.79 -1.94 21.82
C LYS A 186 -6.06 -0.50 22.26
N ASN A 187 -5.20 0.44 21.83
CA ASN A 187 -5.25 1.84 22.21
C ASN A 187 -5.05 2.74 20.98
N GLY A 188 -5.60 3.95 21.02
CA GLY A 188 -5.41 4.98 20.01
C GLY A 188 -4.95 6.31 20.60
N PHE A 189 -4.17 7.05 19.83
CA PHE A 189 -3.68 8.37 20.17
C PHE A 189 -3.99 9.33 19.04
N ASP A 190 -4.47 10.52 19.35
CA ASP A 190 -4.72 11.55 18.37
C ASP A 190 -3.46 12.40 18.19
N ILE A 191 -3.09 12.59 16.92
CA ILE A 191 -2.04 13.51 16.48
C ILE A 191 -2.68 14.61 15.65
N LYS A 192 -2.16 15.83 15.77
CA LYS A 192 -2.74 17.01 15.13
C LYS A 192 -1.79 17.58 14.08
N ARG A 193 -2.34 17.86 12.91
CA ARG A 193 -1.68 18.59 11.84
C ARG A 193 -1.77 20.10 12.06
N CYS A 194 -0.80 20.85 11.54
CA CYS A 194 -0.69 22.30 11.73
C CYS A 194 -1.91 23.10 11.20
N ASP A 195 -2.68 22.52 10.28
CA ASP A 195 -3.94 23.09 9.77
C ASP A 195 -5.18 22.69 10.60
N GLY A 196 -5.00 21.97 11.70
CA GLY A 196 -6.06 21.53 12.59
C GLY A 196 -6.64 20.15 12.26
N LYS A 197 -6.23 19.52 11.15
CA LYS A 197 -6.65 18.15 10.83
C LYS A 197 -6.13 17.17 11.89
N VAL A 198 -6.91 16.15 12.21
CA VAL A 198 -6.57 15.15 13.24
C VAL A 198 -6.43 13.78 12.59
N ALA A 199 -5.48 13.00 13.08
CA ALA A 199 -5.42 11.57 12.79
C ALA A 199 -5.33 10.78 14.09
N THR A 200 -6.07 9.69 14.17
CA THR A 200 -5.91 8.70 15.25
C THR A 200 -4.90 7.67 14.78
N VAL A 201 -3.86 7.45 15.58
CA VAL A 201 -2.84 6.43 15.37
C VAL A 201 -2.94 5.34 16.43
N GLY A 202 -2.55 4.13 16.08
CA GLY A 202 -2.63 3.00 17.00
C GLY A 202 -1.69 1.89 16.60
N TYR A 203 -1.53 0.94 17.51
CA TYR A 203 -0.78 -0.28 17.24
C TYR A 203 -1.65 -1.50 17.52
N GLY A 204 -1.40 -2.56 16.77
CA GLY A 204 -2.08 -3.82 16.96
C GLY A 204 -1.38 -4.96 16.25
N ASN A 205 -1.94 -6.16 16.38
CA ASN A 205 -1.46 -7.32 15.65
C ASN A 205 -2.30 -7.57 14.40
N SER A 206 -1.68 -8.27 13.46
CA SER A 206 -2.31 -8.85 12.28
C SER A 206 -1.77 -10.26 12.06
N SER A 207 -2.31 -10.99 11.09
CA SER A 207 -1.74 -12.28 10.65
C SER A 207 -0.30 -12.20 10.14
N THR A 208 0.21 -10.99 9.89
CA THR A 208 1.57 -10.72 9.40
C THR A 208 2.49 -10.15 10.47
N GLY A 209 2.07 -10.13 11.74
CA GLY A 209 2.81 -9.57 12.87
C GLY A 209 2.33 -8.19 13.32
N PRO A 210 3.13 -7.50 14.16
CA PRO A 210 2.82 -6.18 14.69
C PRO A 210 2.69 -5.14 13.57
N ARG A 211 1.69 -4.27 13.69
CA ARG A 211 1.42 -3.18 12.75
C ARG A 211 1.13 -1.87 13.47
N PHE A 212 1.58 -0.79 12.84
CA PHE A 212 1.14 0.57 13.09
C PHE A 212 -0.06 0.89 12.18
N TYR A 213 -1.01 1.64 12.69
CA TYR A 213 -2.20 2.10 11.97
C TYR A 213 -2.42 3.59 12.19
N MET A 214 -2.97 4.26 11.19
CA MET A 214 -3.31 5.67 11.20
C MET A 214 -4.59 5.90 10.39
N LEU A 215 -5.55 6.61 10.97
CA LEU A 215 -6.78 7.06 10.33
C LEU A 215 -6.89 8.57 10.44
N THR A 216 -7.10 9.21 9.30
CA THR A 216 -7.24 10.67 9.23
C THR A 216 -8.72 11.06 9.17
N HIS A 217 -9.10 12.09 9.93
CA HIS A 217 -10.47 12.60 10.06
C HIS A 217 -10.65 13.98 9.42
#